data_AF-A0A816FX65-F1
#
_entry.id   AF-A0A816FX65-F1
#
_cell.length_a   1.000
_cell.length_b   1.000
_cell.length_c   1.000
_cell.angle_alpha   90.00
_cell.angle_beta   90.00
_cell.angle_gamma   90.00
#
_symmetry.space_group_name_H-M   'P 1'
#
loop_
_entity.id
_entity.type
_entity.pdbx_description
1 polymer ?
#
loop_
_entity_poly.entity_id
_entity_poly.type
_entity_poly.pdbx_seq_one_letter_code
_entity_poly.pdbx_strand_id
1 'polypeptide(L)'
;KTINREGKGEFSIQVWQFKQTNPHLYMELFEKYGWTVENDSQQPIMYFKGKTGNALKDEIRRGFTSSTYANKIKQNSPILGPLVYSTKNIEFQRKQVDDFVYRLNDVVLKIKPSNEYASTLGDYLKSTLGKAIVLDHHVNRPAYVKRDFGKALNRFFEQNEHASRNPYDWNDKHFEYEMKILDDYGINREMSGNVAP
;
A
#
# COMPACT_ATOMS: atom_id res chain seq x y z
N LYS A 1 1.39 2.30 -5.41
CA LYS A 1 -0.07 2.55 -5.23
C LYS A 1 -0.79 2.14 -6.50
N THR A 2 -2.03 1.65 -6.39
CA THR A 2 -2.73 0.96 -7.49
C THR A 2 -3.73 1.86 -8.21
N ILE A 3 -3.81 1.68 -9.54
CA ILE A 3 -4.95 2.03 -10.38
C ILE A 3 -5.33 0.72 -11.09
N ASN A 4 -6.57 0.27 -10.97
CA ASN A 4 -7.07 -0.90 -11.68
C ASN A 4 -7.46 -0.53 -13.12
N ARG A 5 -7.93 -1.51 -13.90
CA ARG A 5 -8.25 -1.26 -15.32
C ARG A 5 -9.37 -0.23 -15.45
N GLU A 6 -10.28 -0.17 -14.50
CA GLU A 6 -11.41 0.74 -14.47
C GLU A 6 -11.04 2.15 -14.00
N GLY A 7 -9.75 2.42 -13.72
CA GLY A 7 -9.30 3.74 -13.26
C GLY A 7 -9.51 3.97 -11.76
N LYS A 8 -9.92 2.95 -11.01
CA LYS A 8 -10.19 2.99 -9.57
C LYS A 8 -8.97 2.53 -8.77
N GLY A 9 -8.91 2.89 -7.50
CA GLY A 9 -7.87 2.40 -6.59
C GLY A 9 -7.29 3.49 -5.71
N GLU A 10 -6.29 3.12 -4.93
CA GLU A 10 -5.71 4.02 -3.93
C GLU A 10 -5.09 5.26 -4.57
N PHE A 11 -4.46 5.13 -5.73
CA PHE A 11 -3.85 6.29 -6.37
C PHE A 11 -4.92 7.29 -6.85
N SER A 12 -6.04 6.82 -7.40
CA SER A 12 -7.15 7.68 -7.82
C SER A 12 -7.76 8.46 -6.65
N ILE A 13 -7.91 7.81 -5.50
CA ILE A 13 -8.36 8.47 -4.25
C ILE A 13 -7.42 9.60 -3.85
N GLN A 14 -6.11 9.37 -3.96
CA GLN A 14 -5.12 10.36 -3.56
C GLN A 14 -5.06 11.54 -4.50
N VAL A 15 -5.13 11.30 -5.82
CA VAL A 15 -5.19 12.39 -6.80
C VAL A 15 -6.48 13.19 -6.61
N TRP A 16 -7.61 12.54 -6.27
CA TRP A 16 -8.85 13.25 -5.93
C TRP A 16 -8.70 14.14 -4.70
N GLN A 17 -8.19 13.61 -3.59
CA GLN A 17 -7.96 14.40 -2.38
C GLN A 17 -6.94 15.52 -2.61
N PHE A 18 -5.91 15.27 -3.41
CA PHE A 18 -4.93 16.26 -3.81
C PHE A 18 -5.56 17.38 -4.66
N LYS A 19 -6.46 17.04 -5.59
CA LYS A 19 -7.25 18.03 -6.35
C LYS A 19 -8.06 18.95 -5.44
N GLN A 20 -8.65 18.42 -4.36
CA GLN A 20 -9.44 19.23 -3.42
C GLN A 20 -8.57 20.21 -2.60
N THR A 21 -7.35 19.78 -2.26
CA THR A 21 -6.47 20.55 -1.36
C THR A 21 -5.46 21.43 -2.11
N ASN A 22 -5.13 21.08 -3.34
CA ASN A 22 -4.11 21.72 -4.18
C ASN A 22 -4.58 21.81 -5.64
N PRO A 23 -5.69 22.51 -5.94
CA PRO A 23 -6.30 22.50 -7.27
C PRO A 23 -5.37 23.01 -8.38
N HIS A 24 -4.57 24.04 -8.10
CA HIS A 24 -3.59 24.56 -9.06
C HIS A 24 -2.51 23.53 -9.42
N LEU A 25 -1.87 22.92 -8.41
CA LEU A 25 -0.86 21.88 -8.64
C LEU A 25 -1.47 20.64 -9.31
N TYR A 26 -2.71 20.29 -8.99
CA TYR A 26 -3.41 19.22 -9.69
C TYR A 26 -3.52 19.53 -11.20
N MET A 27 -3.91 20.75 -11.57
CA MET A 27 -3.97 21.15 -12.98
C MET A 27 -2.60 21.04 -13.66
N GLU A 28 -1.54 21.51 -13.00
CA GLU A 28 -0.18 21.48 -13.54
C GLU A 28 0.39 20.07 -13.69
N LEU A 29 0.15 19.20 -12.71
CA LEU A 29 0.75 17.86 -12.65
C LEU A 29 -0.04 16.80 -13.42
N PHE A 30 -1.36 16.95 -13.55
CA PHE A 30 -2.23 15.93 -14.12
C PHE A 30 -3.04 16.45 -15.30
N GLU A 31 -3.88 17.46 -15.09
CA GLU A 31 -4.89 17.89 -16.08
C GLU A 31 -4.26 18.40 -17.37
N LYS A 32 -3.22 19.24 -17.27
CA LYS A 32 -2.43 19.75 -18.40
C LYS A 32 -1.89 18.64 -19.30
N TYR A 33 -1.62 17.47 -18.73
CA TYR A 33 -1.10 16.32 -19.46
C TYR A 33 -2.19 15.32 -19.89
N GLY A 34 -3.46 15.66 -19.69
CA GLY A 34 -4.61 14.87 -20.10
C GLY A 34 -5.10 13.87 -19.05
N TRP A 35 -4.55 13.87 -17.82
CA TRP A 35 -5.07 13.07 -16.72
C TRP A 35 -6.14 13.84 -15.95
N THR A 36 -7.33 13.25 -15.81
CA THR A 36 -8.39 13.79 -14.96
C THR A 36 -8.77 12.80 -13.87
N VAL A 37 -9.29 13.32 -12.75
CA VAL A 37 -9.93 12.52 -11.71
C VAL A 37 -11.33 13.08 -11.40
N GLU A 38 -12.29 12.17 -11.35
CA GLU A 38 -13.69 12.45 -11.10
C GLU A 38 -14.21 11.56 -9.98
N ASN A 39 -15.10 12.10 -9.14
CA ASN A 39 -15.73 11.33 -8.08
C ASN A 39 -17.08 10.81 -8.59
N ASP A 40 -17.05 9.66 -9.25
CA ASP A 40 -18.27 8.90 -9.49
C ASP A 40 -18.76 8.35 -8.14
N SER A 41 -20.07 8.31 -7.92
CA SER A 41 -20.74 8.27 -6.60
C SER A 41 -20.35 7.10 -5.65
N GLN A 42 -19.47 6.20 -6.09
CA GLN A 42 -18.95 5.07 -5.31
C GLN A 42 -17.45 5.19 -4.97
N GLN A 43 -16.63 5.85 -5.79
CA GLN A 43 -15.19 6.12 -5.54
C GLN A 43 -14.56 6.95 -6.68
N PRO A 44 -13.46 7.67 -6.41
CA PRO A 44 -12.71 8.38 -7.44
C PRO A 44 -12.18 7.49 -8.57
N ILE A 45 -12.34 7.97 -9.81
CA ILE A 45 -11.90 7.33 -11.04
C ILE A 45 -10.95 8.27 -11.78
N MET A 46 -9.82 7.74 -12.24
CA MET A 46 -8.89 8.45 -13.12
C MET A 46 -9.09 8.10 -14.58
N TYR A 47 -9.00 9.11 -15.43
CA TYR A 47 -9.12 9.01 -16.88
C TYR A 47 -7.91 9.66 -17.55
N PHE A 48 -7.52 9.14 -18.70
CA PHE A 48 -6.59 9.83 -19.59
C PHE A 48 -7.34 10.23 -20.86
N LYS A 49 -7.54 11.54 -21.06
CA LYS A 49 -8.32 12.12 -22.17
C LYS A 49 -9.70 11.43 -22.32
N GLY A 50 -10.39 11.24 -21.19
CA GLY A 50 -11.69 10.57 -21.12
C GLY A 50 -11.65 9.04 -21.25
N LYS A 51 -10.49 8.42 -21.39
CA LYS A 51 -10.34 6.96 -21.54
C LYS A 51 -9.97 6.29 -20.22
N THR A 52 -10.56 5.10 -20.00
CA THR A 52 -10.18 4.12 -18.98
C THR A 52 -10.23 2.71 -19.60
N GLY A 53 -10.02 1.65 -18.83
CA GLY A 53 -10.23 0.28 -19.29
C GLY A 53 -9.25 -0.16 -20.37
N ASN A 54 -9.75 -1.00 -21.29
CA ASN A 54 -8.95 -1.51 -22.42
C ASN A 54 -8.48 -0.39 -23.35
N ALA A 55 -9.31 0.63 -23.59
CA ALA A 55 -8.92 1.75 -24.44
C ALA A 55 -7.68 2.49 -23.90
N LEU A 56 -7.62 2.75 -22.59
CA LEU A 56 -6.44 3.33 -21.97
C LEU A 56 -5.25 2.37 -21.98
N LYS A 57 -5.48 1.09 -21.74
CA LYS A 57 -4.44 0.06 -21.76
C LYS A 57 -3.73 -0.02 -23.13
N ASP A 58 -4.50 0.07 -24.20
CA ASP A 58 -3.97 0.02 -25.57
C ASP A 58 -3.16 1.28 -25.90
N GLU A 59 -3.61 2.45 -25.44
CA GLU A 59 -2.88 3.71 -25.55
C GLU A 59 -1.54 3.67 -24.79
N ILE A 60 -1.53 3.18 -23.55
CA ILE A 60 -0.32 3.05 -22.73
C ILE A 60 0.71 2.11 -23.38
N ARG A 61 0.23 1.03 -24.02
CA ARG A 61 1.08 0.02 -24.64
C ARG A 61 1.55 0.37 -26.04
N ARG A 62 1.03 1.43 -26.65
CA ARG A 62 1.42 1.83 -28.00
C ARG A 62 2.94 2.11 -28.05
N GLY A 63 3.63 1.40 -28.92
CA GLY A 63 5.10 1.43 -29.03
C GLY A 63 5.83 0.46 -28.10
N PHE A 64 5.26 0.11 -26.95
CA PHE A 64 5.85 -0.81 -25.96
C PHE A 64 5.55 -2.28 -26.31
N THR A 65 6.31 -2.83 -27.25
CA THR A 65 6.19 -4.22 -27.74
C THR A 65 7.34 -5.13 -27.29
N SER A 66 7.17 -6.45 -27.39
CA SER A 66 8.24 -7.42 -27.13
C SER A 66 9.49 -7.17 -27.97
N SER A 67 9.33 -6.75 -29.22
CA SER A 67 10.47 -6.39 -30.09
C SER A 67 11.22 -5.17 -29.57
N THR A 68 10.50 -4.10 -29.23
CA THR A 68 11.14 -2.89 -28.68
C THR A 68 11.83 -3.15 -27.33
N TYR A 69 11.28 -4.07 -26.54
CA TYR A 69 11.87 -4.52 -25.28
C TYR A 69 13.14 -5.34 -25.51
N ALA A 70 13.09 -6.36 -26.38
CA ALA A 70 14.25 -7.21 -26.71
C ALA A 70 15.43 -6.39 -27.24
N ASN A 71 15.14 -5.36 -28.04
CA ASN A 71 16.14 -4.46 -28.60
C ASN A 71 16.54 -3.31 -27.65
N LYS A 72 16.03 -3.29 -26.41
CA LYS A 72 16.30 -2.25 -25.39
C LYS A 72 16.10 -0.82 -25.91
N ILE A 73 15.10 -0.63 -26.78
CA ILE A 73 14.81 0.67 -27.38
C ILE A 73 14.21 1.57 -26.30
N LYS A 74 14.88 2.68 -26.01
CA LYS A 74 14.38 3.70 -25.07
C LYS A 74 13.15 4.37 -25.67
N GLN A 75 12.06 4.38 -24.93
CA GLN A 75 10.79 4.99 -25.35
C GLN A 75 10.29 5.95 -24.28
N ASN A 76 9.78 7.09 -24.74
CA ASN A 76 9.07 8.04 -23.89
C ASN A 76 7.59 7.66 -23.89
N SER A 77 7.00 7.54 -22.70
CA SER A 77 5.55 7.42 -22.56
C SER A 77 4.97 8.79 -22.20
N PRO A 78 4.29 9.49 -23.14
CA PRO A 78 3.63 10.75 -22.81
C PRO A 78 2.45 10.55 -21.84
N ILE A 79 1.97 9.31 -21.69
CA ILE A 79 0.88 8.94 -20.79
C ILE A 79 1.40 8.69 -19.38
N LEU A 80 2.46 7.89 -19.23
CA LEU A 80 3.01 7.54 -17.91
C LEU A 80 4.02 8.57 -17.38
N GLY A 81 4.69 9.31 -18.26
CA GLY A 81 5.68 10.33 -17.90
C GLY A 81 5.15 11.37 -16.90
N PRO A 82 3.96 11.96 -17.12
CA PRO A 82 3.33 12.88 -16.16
C PRO A 82 3.06 12.25 -14.79
N LEU A 83 2.64 10.98 -14.73
CA LEU A 83 2.43 10.28 -13.46
C LEU A 83 3.75 10.05 -12.72
N VAL A 84 4.83 9.75 -13.43
CA VAL A 84 6.18 9.63 -12.84
C VAL A 84 6.72 10.99 -12.40
N TYR A 85 6.37 12.06 -13.11
CA TYR A 85 6.76 13.41 -12.74
C TYR A 85 6.02 13.87 -11.47
N SER A 86 4.72 13.58 -11.36
CA SER A 86 3.93 14.00 -10.19
C SER A 86 4.40 13.34 -8.90
N THR A 87 4.96 12.13 -8.92
CA THR A 87 5.53 11.48 -7.73
C THR A 87 6.82 12.16 -7.21
N LYS A 88 7.39 13.09 -7.97
CA LYS A 88 8.54 13.90 -7.55
C LYS A 88 8.15 15.27 -7.01
N ASN A 89 6.88 15.67 -7.14
CA ASN A 89 6.41 16.92 -6.60
C ASN A 89 6.33 16.84 -5.06
N ILE A 90 6.91 17.82 -4.37
CA ILE A 90 7.04 17.81 -2.91
C ILE A 90 5.69 17.83 -2.18
N GLU A 91 4.70 18.58 -2.69
CA GLU A 91 3.37 18.63 -2.08
C GLU A 91 2.61 17.32 -2.28
N PHE A 92 2.77 16.70 -3.46
CA PHE A 92 2.19 15.38 -3.70
C PHE A 92 2.88 14.30 -2.84
N GLN A 93 4.21 14.37 -2.67
CA GLN A 93 4.94 13.49 -1.75
C GLN A 93 4.50 13.69 -0.30
N ARG A 94 4.31 14.93 0.15
CA ARG A 94 3.79 15.24 1.48
C ARG A 94 2.44 14.55 1.71
N LYS A 95 1.52 14.70 0.76
CA LYS A 95 0.23 13.99 0.79
C LYS A 95 0.40 12.47 0.87
N GLN A 96 1.35 11.91 0.13
CA GLN A 96 1.61 10.46 0.16
C GLN A 96 2.16 10.01 1.52
N VAL A 97 3.01 10.81 2.16
CA VAL A 97 3.53 10.55 3.51
C VAL A 97 2.41 10.63 4.53
N ASP A 98 1.57 11.66 4.48
CA ASP A 98 0.40 11.80 5.36
C ASP A 98 -0.52 10.58 5.27
N ASP A 99 -0.74 10.05 4.06
CA ASP A 99 -1.53 8.82 3.88
C ASP A 99 -0.88 7.58 4.51
N PHE A 100 0.45 7.48 4.48
CA PHE A 100 1.17 6.39 5.16
C PHE A 100 1.12 6.52 6.68
N VAL A 101 1.25 7.75 7.21
CA VAL A 101 1.14 8.03 8.64
C VAL A 101 -0.25 7.68 9.15
N TYR A 102 -1.29 8.14 8.46
CA TYR A 102 -2.68 7.78 8.77
C TYR A 102 -2.89 6.27 8.67
N ARG A 103 -2.45 5.64 7.58
CA ARG A 103 -2.58 4.18 7.40
C ARG A 103 -1.92 3.42 8.54
N LEU A 104 -0.71 3.79 8.94
CA LEU A 104 -0.03 3.11 10.03
C LEU A 104 -0.80 3.29 11.34
N ASN A 105 -1.00 4.53 11.78
CA ASN A 105 -1.50 4.81 13.12
C ASN A 105 -3.00 4.57 13.29
N ASP A 106 -3.79 4.89 12.29
CA ASP A 106 -5.25 4.88 12.39
C ASP A 106 -5.91 3.65 11.78
N VAL A 107 -5.17 2.87 10.99
CA VAL A 107 -5.68 1.64 10.38
C VAL A 107 -4.90 0.44 10.89
N VAL A 108 -3.63 0.31 10.51
CA VAL A 108 -2.83 -0.91 10.70
C VAL A 108 -2.63 -1.23 12.18
N LEU A 109 -2.16 -0.26 12.97
CA LEU A 109 -1.89 -0.51 14.39
C LEU A 109 -3.15 -0.74 15.22
N LYS A 110 -4.33 -0.37 14.72
CA LYS A 110 -5.63 -0.62 15.38
C LYS A 110 -6.24 -1.98 15.03
N ILE A 111 -5.65 -2.75 14.12
CA ILE A 111 -6.12 -4.09 13.78
C ILE A 111 -6.00 -5.00 15.01
N LYS A 112 -7.03 -5.81 15.28
CA LYS A 112 -6.95 -6.94 16.22
C LYS A 112 -6.62 -8.22 15.44
N PRO A 113 -5.58 -8.99 15.81
CA PRO A 113 -5.11 -10.16 15.04
C PRO A 113 -6.17 -11.26 14.86
N SER A 114 -7.03 -11.46 15.85
CA SER A 114 -8.22 -12.32 15.78
C SER A 114 -9.23 -11.86 16.82
N ASN A 115 -10.40 -12.49 16.87
CA ASN A 115 -11.39 -12.19 17.91
C ASN A 115 -10.96 -12.73 19.30
N GLU A 116 -9.95 -13.61 19.35
CA GLU A 116 -9.40 -14.18 20.58
C GLU A 116 -8.39 -13.26 21.27
N TYR A 117 -7.83 -12.30 20.52
CA TYR A 117 -6.88 -11.33 21.05
C TYR A 117 -7.57 -10.02 21.42
N ALA A 118 -7.47 -9.65 22.71
CA ALA A 118 -7.99 -8.37 23.19
C ALA A 118 -7.18 -7.19 22.64
N SER A 119 -5.85 -7.36 22.53
CA SER A 119 -4.88 -6.34 22.11
C SER A 119 -4.77 -6.19 20.59
N THR A 120 -4.37 -5.00 20.18
CA THR A 120 -4.16 -4.57 18.79
C THR A 120 -2.73 -4.81 18.33
N LEU A 121 -2.48 -4.72 17.02
CA LEU A 121 -1.13 -4.79 16.46
C LEU A 121 -0.19 -3.74 17.09
N GLY A 122 -0.67 -2.53 17.39
CA GLY A 122 0.11 -1.49 18.06
C GLY A 122 0.52 -1.80 19.50
N ASP A 123 -0.14 -2.75 20.14
CA ASP A 123 0.23 -3.24 21.46
C ASP A 123 1.41 -4.22 21.37
N TYR A 124 1.41 -5.08 20.34
CA TYR A 124 2.48 -6.05 20.08
C TYR A 124 3.72 -5.43 19.39
N LEU A 125 3.54 -4.39 18.59
CA LEU A 125 4.59 -3.84 17.71
C LEU A 125 5.07 -2.47 18.19
N LYS A 126 6.09 -2.46 19.06
CA LYS A 126 6.68 -1.22 19.56
C LYS A 126 7.84 -0.77 18.68
N SER A 127 8.58 -1.71 18.09
CA SER A 127 9.75 -1.42 17.25
C SER A 127 9.38 -0.75 15.91
N THR A 128 10.32 0.03 15.36
CA THR A 128 10.20 0.60 14.02
C THR A 128 10.13 -0.50 12.96
N LEU A 129 10.90 -1.58 13.13
CA LEU A 129 10.91 -2.72 12.22
C LEU A 129 9.52 -3.38 12.14
N GLY A 130 8.93 -3.67 13.29
CA GLY A 130 7.60 -4.28 13.37
C GLY A 130 6.54 -3.44 12.69
N LYS A 131 6.50 -2.14 12.99
CA LYS A 131 5.60 -1.16 12.36
C LYS A 131 5.79 -1.09 10.84
N ALA A 132 7.03 -1.07 10.37
CA ALA A 132 7.34 -1.03 8.94
C ALA A 132 6.89 -2.31 8.22
N ILE A 133 7.13 -3.47 8.82
CA ILE A 133 6.75 -4.77 8.24
C ILE A 133 5.22 -4.89 8.07
N VAL A 134 4.42 -4.53 9.08
CA VAL A 134 2.96 -4.62 8.96
C VAL A 134 2.38 -3.54 8.05
N LEU A 135 3.00 -2.36 7.97
CA LEU A 135 2.62 -1.33 7.02
C LEU A 135 2.86 -1.80 5.58
N ASP A 136 4.04 -2.36 5.29
CA ASP A 136 4.37 -2.94 3.99
C ASP A 136 3.38 -4.03 3.58
N HIS A 137 3.08 -4.95 4.49
CA HIS A 137 2.07 -5.99 4.24
C HIS A 137 0.69 -5.37 3.98
N HIS A 138 0.25 -4.39 4.77
CA HIS A 138 -1.05 -3.74 4.55
C HIS A 138 -1.13 -2.98 3.22
N VAL A 139 -0.02 -2.42 2.74
CA VAL A 139 0.04 -1.74 1.43
C VAL A 139 -0.13 -2.73 0.27
N ASN A 140 0.38 -3.95 0.43
CA ASN A 140 0.39 -4.97 -0.61
C ASN A 140 -0.85 -5.90 -0.57
N ARG A 141 -1.30 -6.26 0.63
CA ARG A 141 -2.34 -7.27 0.90
C ARG A 141 -3.13 -6.91 2.19
N PRO A 142 -3.88 -5.80 2.21
CA PRO A 142 -4.52 -5.30 3.44
C PRO A 142 -5.42 -6.32 4.15
N ALA A 143 -6.16 -7.13 3.38
CA ALA A 143 -7.08 -8.14 3.92
C ALA A 143 -6.39 -9.28 4.69
N TYR A 144 -5.07 -9.45 4.52
CA TYR A 144 -4.30 -10.59 5.02
C TYR A 144 -3.56 -10.29 6.33
N VAL A 145 -3.32 -9.01 6.62
CA VAL A 145 -2.57 -8.56 7.80
C VAL A 145 -3.12 -9.16 9.09
N LYS A 146 -4.43 -9.04 9.32
CA LYS A 146 -5.12 -9.57 10.51
C LYS A 146 -4.83 -11.07 10.69
N ARG A 147 -5.17 -11.84 9.67
CA ARG A 147 -5.12 -13.30 9.69
C ARG A 147 -3.69 -13.83 9.83
N ASP A 148 -2.74 -13.26 9.09
CA ASP A 148 -1.38 -13.76 9.06
C ASP A 148 -0.62 -13.40 10.34
N PHE A 149 -0.87 -12.21 10.89
CA PHE A 149 -0.28 -11.83 12.17
C PHE A 149 -0.89 -12.65 13.30
N GLY A 150 -2.20 -12.92 13.26
CA GLY A 150 -2.86 -13.84 14.19
C GLY A 150 -2.26 -15.25 14.16
N LYS A 151 -1.95 -15.78 12.99
CA LYS A 151 -1.27 -17.08 12.85
C LYS A 151 0.15 -17.06 13.46
N ALA A 152 0.89 -15.97 13.28
CA ALA A 152 2.22 -15.82 13.88
C ALA A 152 2.16 -15.77 15.40
N LEU A 153 1.19 -15.05 15.97
CA LEU A 153 0.94 -15.06 17.41
C LEU A 153 0.58 -16.45 17.92
N ASN A 154 -0.29 -17.19 17.22
CA ASN A 154 -0.66 -18.55 17.63
C ASN A 154 0.57 -19.46 17.71
N ARG A 155 1.42 -19.47 16.67
CA ARG A 155 2.67 -20.25 16.68
C ARG A 155 3.62 -19.82 17.80
N PHE A 156 3.73 -18.51 18.05
CA PHE A 156 4.53 -18.00 19.16
C PHE A 156 4.04 -18.55 20.51
N PHE A 157 2.73 -18.50 20.79
CA PHE A 157 2.18 -18.99 22.07
C PHE A 157 2.19 -20.51 22.19
N GLU A 158 2.07 -21.25 21.08
CA GLU A 158 2.28 -22.71 21.06
C GLU A 158 3.70 -23.09 21.48
N GLN A 159 4.70 -22.26 21.13
CA GLN A 159 6.10 -22.49 21.49
C GLN A 159 6.50 -21.85 22.82
N ASN A 160 5.65 -21.02 23.40
CA ASN A 160 5.90 -20.24 24.62
C ASN A 160 4.66 -20.27 25.53
N GLU A 161 4.27 -21.45 26.00
CA GLU A 161 3.00 -21.68 26.72
C GLU A 161 2.82 -20.83 28.00
N HIS A 162 3.92 -20.38 28.60
CA HIS A 162 3.90 -19.53 29.79
C HIS A 162 3.92 -18.02 29.50
N ALA A 163 4.06 -17.62 28.22
CA ALA A 163 4.00 -16.21 27.85
C ALA A 163 2.55 -15.71 27.95
N SER A 164 2.34 -14.58 28.63
CA SER A 164 1.02 -13.94 28.69
C SER A 164 0.56 -13.57 27.27
N ARG A 165 -0.71 -13.81 26.96
CA ARG A 165 -1.33 -13.33 25.71
C ARG A 165 -1.52 -11.83 25.68
N ASN A 166 -1.36 -11.15 26.82
CA ASN A 166 -1.42 -9.71 26.90
C ASN A 166 0.01 -9.13 26.81
N PRO A 167 0.36 -8.41 25.72
CA PRO A 167 1.71 -7.88 25.52
C PRO A 167 2.13 -6.82 26.55
N TYR A 168 1.19 -6.26 27.31
CA TYR A 168 1.49 -5.37 28.44
C TYR A 168 2.18 -6.10 29.60
N ASP A 169 2.06 -7.42 29.69
CA ASP A 169 2.68 -8.22 30.75
C ASP A 169 4.10 -8.70 30.40
N TRP A 170 4.58 -8.40 29.18
CA TRP A 170 5.87 -8.90 28.70
C TRP A 170 7.08 -8.19 29.33
N ASN A 171 6.90 -6.97 29.83
CA ASN A 171 7.95 -6.15 30.43
C ASN A 171 9.23 -6.15 29.55
N ASP A 172 10.39 -6.48 30.12
CA ASP A 172 11.68 -6.49 29.44
C ASP A 172 11.79 -7.52 28.31
N LYS A 173 10.89 -8.52 28.27
CA LYS A 173 10.85 -9.52 27.20
C LYS A 173 10.12 -9.04 25.96
N HIS A 174 9.51 -7.85 25.99
CA HIS A 174 8.68 -7.36 24.89
C HIS A 174 9.44 -7.36 23.56
N PHE A 175 10.65 -6.80 23.54
CA PHE A 175 11.48 -6.76 22.33
C PHE A 175 11.84 -8.16 21.82
N GLU A 176 12.23 -9.08 22.71
CA GLU A 176 12.57 -10.46 22.34
C GLU A 176 11.37 -11.19 21.72
N TYR A 177 10.20 -11.06 22.34
CA TYR A 177 8.97 -11.69 21.86
C TYR A 177 8.49 -11.07 20.56
N GLU A 178 8.52 -9.74 20.44
CA GLU A 178 8.22 -9.03 19.20
C GLU A 178 9.11 -9.55 18.05
N MET A 179 10.42 -9.68 18.27
CA MET A 179 11.33 -10.19 17.24
C MET A 179 11.03 -11.63 16.82
N LYS A 180 10.78 -12.54 17.77
CA LYS A 180 10.39 -13.93 17.45
C LYS A 180 9.11 -14.01 16.61
N ILE A 181 8.11 -13.19 16.97
CA ILE A 181 6.85 -13.09 16.22
C ILE A 181 7.13 -12.53 14.82
N LEU A 182 7.98 -11.51 14.69
CA LEU A 182 8.31 -10.88 13.41
C LEU A 182 9.12 -11.80 12.48
N ASP A 183 10.03 -12.61 13.01
CA ASP A 183 10.79 -13.58 12.22
C ASP A 183 9.86 -14.59 11.57
N ASP A 184 8.93 -15.16 12.35
CA ASP A 184 7.92 -16.08 11.85
C ASP A 184 6.91 -15.38 10.90
N TYR A 185 6.38 -14.22 11.30
CA TYR A 185 5.45 -13.44 10.49
C TYR A 185 6.06 -13.01 9.16
N GLY A 186 7.34 -12.65 9.18
CA GLY A 186 8.10 -12.20 8.03
C GLY A 186 8.16 -13.23 6.91
N ILE A 187 8.37 -14.49 7.29
CA ILE A 187 8.48 -15.64 6.38
C ILE A 187 7.11 -16.09 5.88
N ASN A 188 6.10 -16.09 6.74
CA ASN A 188 4.83 -16.75 6.49
C ASN A 188 3.69 -15.83 5.99
N ARG A 189 3.89 -14.51 5.95
CA ARG A 189 2.87 -13.57 5.48
C ARG A 189 2.64 -13.66 3.97
N GLU A 190 1.39 -13.50 3.54
CA GLU A 190 1.07 -13.45 2.11
C GLU A 190 1.46 -12.10 1.48
N MET A 191 2.31 -12.11 0.46
CA MET A 191 2.72 -10.91 -0.29
C MET A 191 2.29 -10.97 -1.75
N SER A 192 2.18 -9.81 -2.40
CA SER A 192 2.06 -9.71 -3.87
C SER A 192 3.38 -10.13 -4.53
N GLY A 193 3.60 -11.43 -4.72
CA GLY A 193 4.86 -11.88 -5.32
C GLY A 193 5.06 -13.39 -5.50
N ASN A 194 4.29 -14.26 -4.86
CA ASN A 194 4.41 -15.70 -5.11
C ASN A 194 3.63 -16.10 -6.38
N VAL A 195 4.14 -15.66 -7.54
CA VAL A 195 4.09 -16.51 -8.73
C VAL A 195 5.36 -17.32 -8.65
N ALA A 196 5.24 -18.63 -8.43
CA ALA A 196 6.37 -19.54 -8.54
C ALA A 196 7.08 -19.33 -9.89
N PRO A 197 8.42 -19.51 -9.97
CA PRO A 197 9.17 -19.37 -11.22
C PRO A 197 8.60 -20.22 -12.36
#